data_AF-A0A177G4A5-F1
#
_entry.id   AF-A0A177G4A5-F1
#
_cell.length_a   1.000
_cell.length_b   1.000
_cell.length_c   1.000
_cell.angle_alpha   90.00
_cell.angle_beta   90.00
_cell.angle_gamma   90.00
#
_symmetry.space_group_name_H-M   'P 1'
#
loop_
_entity.id
_entity.type
_entity.pdbx_description
1 polymer ?
#
loop_
_entity_poly.entity_id
_entity_poly.type
_entity_poly.pdbx_seq_one_letter_code
_entity_poly.pdbx_strand_id
1 'polypeptide(L)'
;MGSGDYPASFFVLKFLATIVSYCSGIPGGLFAPSLSVGAGMGGWVAQYLPHTSPGAVVLLGTVAYFAAVTQAPLTATVIVMEMCDNQQITLALLASAFLAFGVSRALCSHALYGALAVRFLRTADPRPNSSTSPTPATDTMGRK
;
A
#
# COMPACT_ATOMS: atom_id res chain seq x y z
N MET A 1 -6.54 18.10 27.74
CA MET A 1 -6.05 18.43 26.39
C MET A 1 -4.65 17.81 26.29
N GLY A 2 -4.51 16.65 25.66
CA GLY A 2 -3.19 16.02 25.54
C GLY A 2 -2.28 16.91 24.70
N SER A 3 -1.05 17.13 25.15
CA SER A 3 0.01 17.75 24.34
C SER A 3 0.15 16.92 23.06
N GLY A 4 -0.39 17.46 21.96
CA GLY A 4 -0.52 16.82 20.65
C GLY A 4 0.81 16.78 19.90
N ASP A 5 1.82 16.21 20.54
CA ASP A 5 3.03 15.85 19.85
C ASP A 5 2.71 14.66 18.97
N TYR A 6 2.88 14.81 17.66
CA TYR A 6 2.84 13.73 16.68
C TYR A 6 4.29 13.31 16.45
N PRO A 7 4.94 12.58 17.36
CA PRO A 7 6.35 12.28 17.23
C PRO A 7 6.57 11.46 15.96
N ALA A 8 7.59 11.82 15.18
CA ALA A 8 7.94 11.10 13.97
C ALA A 8 8.22 9.61 14.24
N SER A 9 8.66 9.29 15.47
CA SER A 9 8.88 7.91 15.90
C SER A 9 7.63 7.04 15.76
N PHE A 10 6.41 7.56 15.94
CA PHE A 10 5.19 6.76 15.87
C PHE A 10 5.01 6.13 14.48
N PHE A 11 4.97 6.94 13.42
CA PHE A 11 4.71 6.41 12.07
C PHE A 11 5.88 5.58 11.55
N VAL A 12 7.12 5.95 11.91
CA VAL A 12 8.33 5.19 11.55
C VAL A 12 8.33 3.81 12.21
N LEU A 13 8.11 3.75 13.53
CA LEU A 13 8.03 2.48 14.26
C LEU A 13 6.85 1.64 13.80
N LYS A 14 5.70 2.26 13.48
CA LYS A 14 4.52 1.56 12.97
C LYS A 14 4.78 0.96 11.58
N PHE A 15 5.48 1.68 10.71
CA PHE A 15 5.91 1.19 9.40
C PHE A 15 6.86 0.01 9.54
N LEU A 16 7.89 0.14 10.39
CA LEU A 16 8.83 -0.95 10.67
C LEU A 16 8.14 -2.17 11.29
N ALA A 17 7.25 -1.96 12.25
CA ALA A 17 6.45 -3.03 12.85
C ALA A 17 5.62 -3.75 11.78
N THR A 18 5.06 -3.02 10.81
CA THR A 18 4.30 -3.61 9.69
C THR A 18 5.18 -4.50 8.81
N ILE A 19 6.41 -4.08 8.52
CA ILE A 19 7.39 -4.89 7.79
C ILE A 19 7.74 -6.15 8.58
N VAL A 20 8.05 -6.01 9.87
CA VAL A 20 8.41 -7.15 10.74
C VAL A 20 7.24 -8.14 10.86
N SER A 21 6.02 -7.65 11.07
CA SER A 21 4.82 -8.49 11.09
C SER A 21 4.60 -9.21 9.77
N TYR A 22 4.81 -8.53 8.64
CA TYR A 22 4.71 -9.16 7.32
C TYR A 22 5.77 -10.23 7.09
N CYS A 23 7.03 -9.97 7.50
CA CYS A 23 8.12 -10.94 7.42
C CYS A 23 7.91 -12.16 8.34
N SER A 24 7.14 -12.02 9.41
CA SER A 24 6.84 -13.12 10.34
C SER A 24 5.90 -14.17 9.74
N GLY A 25 5.27 -13.90 8.59
CA GLY A 25 4.38 -14.84 7.91
C GLY A 25 3.04 -15.09 8.61
N ILE A 26 2.73 -14.31 9.66
CA ILE A 26 1.46 -14.41 10.38
C ILE A 26 0.35 -13.86 9.46
N PRO A 27 -0.76 -14.61 9.26
CA PRO A 27 -1.87 -14.12 8.47
C PRO A 27 -2.47 -12.87 9.13
N GLY A 28 -2.43 -11.74 8.42
CA GLY A 28 -2.89 -10.46 8.92
C GLY A 28 -3.18 -9.45 7.80
N GLY A 29 -3.94 -8.42 8.12
CA GLY A 29 -4.30 -7.37 7.18
C GLY A 29 -3.30 -6.21 7.17
N LEU A 30 -2.97 -5.69 5.98
CA LEU A 30 -2.13 -4.50 5.81
C LEU A 30 -2.91 -3.18 5.78
N PHE A 31 -4.24 -3.26 5.85
CA PHE A 31 -5.14 -2.12 5.72
C PHE A 31 -5.04 -1.14 6.91
N ALA A 32 -5.39 -1.61 8.11
CA ALA A 32 -5.33 -0.82 9.34
C ALA A 32 -3.93 -0.26 9.66
N PRO A 33 -2.82 -1.04 9.54
CA PRO A 33 -1.49 -0.47 9.77
C PRO A 33 -1.15 0.62 8.73
N SER A 34 -1.59 0.48 7.47
CA SER A 34 -1.36 1.52 6.45
C SER A 34 -2.06 2.83 6.78
N LEU A 35 -3.33 2.76 7.19
CA LEU A 35 -4.07 3.95 7.62
C LEU A 35 -3.41 4.61 8.84
N SER A 36 -2.95 3.81 9.81
CA SER A 36 -2.28 4.32 11.00
C SER A 36 -0.94 5.01 10.69
N VAL A 37 -0.14 4.47 9.76
CA VAL A 37 1.12 5.11 9.32
C VAL A 37 0.81 6.44 8.62
N GLY A 38 -0.16 6.45 7.71
CA GLY A 38 -0.57 7.67 7.01
C GLY A 38 -1.11 8.75 7.96
N ALA A 39 -1.91 8.37 8.96
CA ALA A 39 -2.42 9.28 9.98
C ALA A 39 -1.30 9.87 10.84
N GLY A 40 -0.33 9.04 11.24
CA GLY A 40 0.85 9.50 11.97
C GLY A 40 1.72 10.46 11.15
N MET A 41 1.92 10.16 9.87
CA MET A 41 2.65 11.03 8.94
C MET A 41 1.92 12.37 8.73
N GLY A 42 0.61 12.34 8.50
CA GLY A 42 -0.21 13.55 8.36
C GLY A 42 -0.24 14.39 9.65
N GLY A 43 -0.27 13.75 10.81
CA GLY A 43 -0.18 14.43 12.10
C GLY A 43 1.17 15.12 12.30
N TRP A 44 2.27 14.46 11.96
CA TRP A 44 3.60 15.07 12.01
C TRP A 44 3.71 16.27 11.06
N VAL A 45 3.17 16.18 9.84
CA VAL A 45 3.12 17.30 8.90
C VAL A 45 2.25 18.44 9.41
N ALA A 46 1.14 18.15 10.08
CA ALA A 46 0.22 19.16 10.62
C ALA A 46 0.91 20.13 11.60
N GLN A 47 1.96 19.70 12.29
CA GLN A 47 2.74 20.55 13.20
C GLN A 47 3.40 21.73 12.49
N TYR A 48 3.68 21.60 11.19
CA TYR A 48 4.28 22.65 10.37
C TYR A 48 3.25 23.52 9.63
N LEU A 49 1.95 23.20 9.73
CA LEU A 49 0.85 23.96 9.12
C LEU A 49 -0.09 24.54 10.20
N PRO A 50 0.36 25.52 11.01
CA PRO A 50 -0.41 26.05 12.14
C PRO A 50 -1.71 26.76 11.72
N HIS A 51 -1.84 27.14 10.45
CA HIS A 51 -3.02 27.84 9.92
C HIS A 51 -4.08 26.90 9.32
N THR A 52 -3.86 25.58 9.36
CA THR A 52 -4.79 24.58 8.79
C THR A 52 -5.34 23.67 9.89
N SER A 53 -6.56 23.17 9.70
CA SER A 53 -7.15 22.17 10.62
C SER A 53 -6.25 20.93 10.68
N PRO A 54 -5.71 20.55 11.86
CA PRO A 54 -4.85 19.38 11.99
C PRO A 54 -5.52 18.09 11.53
N GLY A 55 -6.83 17.96 11.77
CA GLY A 55 -7.63 16.82 11.32
C GLY A 55 -7.64 16.69 9.80
N ALA A 56 -7.75 17.79 9.06
CA ALA A 56 -7.75 17.75 7.60
C ALA A 56 -6.40 17.25 7.06
N VAL A 57 -5.28 17.73 7.62
CA VAL A 57 -3.93 17.30 7.21
C VAL A 57 -3.69 15.82 7.53
N VAL A 58 -4.15 15.35 8.68
CA VAL A 58 -4.12 13.93 9.06
C VAL A 58 -4.88 13.07 8.04
N LEU A 59 -6.08 13.47 7.64
CA LEU A 59 -6.88 12.73 6.66
C LEU A 59 -6.25 12.74 5.26
N LEU A 60 -5.67 13.86 4.84
CA LEU A 60 -4.91 13.98 3.59
C LEU A 60 -3.67 13.07 3.58
N GLY A 61 -2.94 12.99 4.69
CA GLY A 61 -1.79 12.08 4.83
C GLY A 61 -2.20 10.61 4.87
N THR A 62 -3.33 10.31 5.52
CA THR A 62 -3.92 8.96 5.60
C THR A 62 -4.29 8.45 4.21
N VAL A 63 -5.06 9.23 3.45
CA VAL A 63 -5.50 8.84 2.10
C VAL A 63 -4.33 8.80 1.12
N ALA A 64 -3.38 9.74 1.21
CA ALA A 64 -2.19 9.77 0.36
C ALA A 64 -1.36 8.50 0.52
N TYR A 65 -1.00 8.16 1.76
CA TYR A 65 -0.21 6.97 2.06
C TYR A 65 -0.94 5.69 1.59
N PHE A 66 -2.23 5.58 1.93
CA PHE A 66 -3.01 4.40 1.57
C PHE A 66 -3.18 4.24 0.05
N ALA A 67 -3.42 5.34 -0.68
CA ALA A 67 -3.49 5.35 -2.14
C ALA A 67 -2.13 5.02 -2.79
N ALA A 68 -1.02 5.52 -2.23
CA ALA A 68 0.32 5.21 -2.73
C ALA A 68 0.66 3.72 -2.58
N VAL A 69 0.31 3.11 -1.46
CA VAL A 69 0.57 1.68 -1.17
C VAL A 69 -0.32 0.76 -2.00
N THR A 70 -1.62 1.06 -2.06
CA THR A 70 -2.61 0.23 -2.77
C THR A 70 -2.63 0.44 -4.26
N GLN A 71 -2.12 1.59 -4.72
CA GLN A 71 -2.24 2.07 -6.09
C GLN A 71 -3.70 2.13 -6.60
N ALA A 72 -4.65 2.39 -5.69
CA ALA A 72 -6.09 2.49 -5.98
C ALA A 72 -6.66 3.82 -5.43
N PRO A 73 -6.40 4.97 -6.10
CA PRO A 73 -6.69 6.29 -5.54
C PRO A 73 -8.19 6.56 -5.30
N LEU A 74 -9.08 6.07 -6.19
CA LEU A 74 -10.53 6.20 -6.00
C LEU A 74 -11.01 5.42 -4.78
N THR A 75 -10.62 4.15 -4.68
CA THR A 75 -11.00 3.26 -3.58
C THR A 75 -10.47 3.77 -2.25
N ALA A 76 -9.21 4.20 -2.21
CA ALA A 76 -8.60 4.77 -1.00
C ALA A 76 -9.36 6.02 -0.52
N THR A 77 -9.75 6.89 -1.45
CA THR A 77 -10.49 8.12 -1.14
C THR A 77 -11.86 7.81 -0.55
N VAL A 78 -12.64 6.95 -1.19
CA VAL A 78 -13.98 6.56 -0.70
C VAL A 78 -13.88 5.94 0.69
N ILE A 79 -12.93 5.03 0.90
CA ILE A 79 -12.73 4.37 2.20
C ILE A 79 -12.45 5.40 3.31
N VAL A 80 -11.48 6.31 3.09
CA VAL A 80 -11.11 7.29 4.11
C VAL A 80 -12.24 8.30 4.34
N MET A 81 -12.94 8.71 3.28
CA MET A 81 -14.07 9.61 3.36
C MET A 81 -15.21 9.01 4.20
N GLU A 82 -15.60 7.76 3.92
CA GLU A 82 -16.67 7.06 4.65
C GLU A 82 -16.29 6.79 6.11
N MET A 83 -15.05 6.34 6.37
CA MET A 83 -14.59 6.04 7.74
C MET A 83 -14.55 7.28 8.64
N CYS A 84 -14.40 8.47 8.07
CA CYS A 84 -14.26 9.72 8.80
C CYS A 84 -15.48 10.63 8.70
N ASP A 85 -16.53 10.19 7.99
CA ASP A 85 -17.81 10.90 7.81
C ASP A 85 -17.64 12.38 7.40
N ASN A 86 -16.60 12.68 6.61
CA ASN A 86 -16.24 14.05 6.25
C ASN A 86 -16.23 14.26 4.73
N GLN A 87 -17.43 14.46 4.18
CA GLN A 87 -17.63 14.69 2.75
C GLN A 87 -17.12 16.04 2.25
N GLN A 88 -16.98 17.04 3.12
CA GLN A 88 -16.60 18.40 2.71
C GLN A 88 -15.19 18.46 2.11
N ILE A 89 -14.29 17.55 2.52
CA ILE A 89 -12.91 17.51 2.05
C ILE A 89 -12.66 16.44 0.97
N THR A 90 -13.71 15.78 0.45
CA THR A 90 -13.57 14.66 -0.51
C THR A 90 -12.72 15.01 -1.72
N LEU A 91 -12.90 16.21 -2.28
CA LEU A 91 -12.13 16.65 -3.44
C LEU A 91 -10.63 16.79 -3.11
N ALA A 92 -10.31 17.28 -1.91
CA ALA A 92 -8.92 17.38 -1.45
C ALA A 92 -8.32 16.00 -1.16
N LEU A 93 -9.10 15.08 -0.58
CA LEU A 93 -8.68 13.69 -0.40
C LEU A 93 -8.36 13.03 -1.73
N LEU A 94 -9.22 13.23 -2.73
CA LEU A 94 -9.06 12.68 -4.07
C LEU A 94 -7.80 13.24 -4.76
N ALA A 95 -7.58 14.56 -4.70
CA ALA A 95 -6.40 15.20 -5.26
C ALA A 95 -5.11 14.68 -4.61
N SER A 96 -5.10 14.57 -3.28
CA SER A 96 -3.99 14.00 -2.51
C SER A 96 -3.70 12.54 -2.89
N ALA A 97 -4.77 11.73 -3.04
CA ALA A 97 -4.66 10.33 -3.45
C ALA A 97 -4.08 10.17 -4.85
N PHE A 98 -4.49 10.98 -5.83
CA PHE A 98 -3.95 10.95 -7.19
C PHE A 98 -2.50 11.41 -7.25
N LEU A 99 -2.13 12.45 -6.50
CA LEU A 99 -0.75 12.91 -6.43
C LEU A 99 0.15 11.82 -5.86
N ALA A 100 -0.23 11.22 -4.74
CA ALA A 100 0.51 10.14 -4.11
C ALA A 100 0.55 8.87 -4.99
N PHE A 101 -0.54 8.55 -5.69
CA PHE A 101 -0.58 7.47 -6.69
C PHE A 101 0.39 7.73 -7.84
N GLY A 102 0.44 8.95 -8.38
CA GLY A 102 1.35 9.33 -9.46
C GLY A 102 2.81 9.17 -9.04
N VAL A 103 3.17 9.67 -7.85
CA VAL A 103 4.51 9.50 -7.26
C VAL A 103 4.82 8.02 -7.04
N SER A 104 3.88 7.25 -6.49
CA SER A 104 4.03 5.81 -6.27
C SER A 104 4.30 5.07 -7.58
N ARG A 105 3.51 5.30 -8.64
CA ARG A 105 3.72 4.66 -9.94
C ARG A 105 5.02 5.04 -10.61
N ALA A 106 5.52 6.26 -10.37
CA ALA A 106 6.80 6.71 -10.89
C ALA A 106 7.97 5.97 -10.22
N LEU A 107 7.86 5.66 -8.92
CA LEU A 107 8.89 4.94 -8.16
C LEU A 107 8.77 3.42 -8.25
N CYS A 108 7.55 2.88 -8.27
CA CYS A 108 7.24 1.46 -8.24
C CYS A 108 6.04 1.16 -9.13
N SER A 109 6.23 0.31 -10.15
CA SER A 109 5.18 0.05 -11.14
C SER A 109 4.11 -0.97 -10.70
N HIS A 110 4.29 -1.64 -9.56
CA HIS A 110 3.40 -2.69 -9.08
C HIS A 110 2.76 -2.33 -7.73
N ALA A 111 1.45 -2.54 -7.64
CA ALA A 111 0.68 -2.38 -6.40
C ALA A 111 1.06 -3.45 -5.37
N LEU A 112 1.12 -3.07 -4.09
CA LEU A 112 1.48 -4.00 -3.01
C LEU A 112 0.57 -5.23 -3.00
N TYR A 113 -0.75 -5.02 -3.05
CA TYR A 113 -1.73 -6.11 -3.04
C TYR A 113 -1.61 -7.03 -4.28
N GLY A 114 -1.23 -6.49 -5.44
CA GLY A 114 -0.98 -7.30 -6.63
C GLY A 114 0.23 -8.21 -6.46
N ALA A 115 1.34 -7.67 -5.92
CA ALA A 115 2.52 -8.46 -5.63
C ALA A 115 2.24 -9.58 -4.60
N LEU A 116 1.42 -9.28 -3.58
CA LEU A 116 0.99 -10.27 -2.58
C LEU A 116 0.16 -11.39 -3.20
N ALA A 117 -0.78 -11.06 -4.08
CA ALA A 117 -1.63 -12.04 -4.76
C ALA A 117 -0.80 -13.03 -5.59
N VAL A 118 0.22 -12.54 -6.32
CA VAL A 118 1.11 -13.40 -7.11
C VAL A 118 1.88 -14.38 -6.21
N ARG A 119 2.37 -13.94 -5.04
CA ARG A 119 3.06 -14.83 -4.08
C ARG A 119 2.11 -15.88 -3.50
N PHE A 120 0.87 -15.49 -3.19
CA PHE A 120 -0.15 -16.41 -2.69
C PHE A 120 -0.50 -17.49 -3.73
N LEU A 121 -0.79 -17.08 -4.97
CA LEU A 121 -1.13 -18.01 -6.06
C LEU A 121 0.02 -18.99 -6.37
N ARG A 122 1.28 -18.55 -6.31
CA ARG A 122 2.45 -19.45 -6.45
C ARG A 122 2.55 -20.49 -5.34
N THR A 123 2.11 -20.15 -4.13
CA THR A 123 2.13 -21.08 -3.00
C THR A 123 0.94 -22.05 -3.05
N ALA A 124 -0.18 -21.59 -3.63
CA ALA A 124 -1.43 -22.35 -3.72
C ALA A 124 -1.54 -23.26 -4.95
N ASP A 125 -0.70 -23.12 -5.98
CA ASP A 125 -0.71 -23.99 -7.17
C ASP A 125 -0.20 -25.40 -6.80
N PRO A 126 -1.05 -26.45 -6.88
CA PRO A 126 -0.66 -27.81 -6.50
C PRO A 126 0.12 -28.56 -7.60
N ARG A 127 0.33 -27.96 -8.78
CA ARG A 127 0.96 -28.65 -9.91
C ARG A 127 2.48 -28.74 -9.70
N PRO A 128 3.06 -29.95 -9.60
CA PRO A 128 4.51 -30.09 -9.57
C PRO A 128 5.06 -29.67 -10.93
N ASN A 129 5.86 -28.61 -10.93
CA ASN A 129 6.87 -28.20 -11.91
C ASN A 129 7.11 -29.23 -13.03
N SER A 130 6.29 -29.17 -14.08
CA SER A 130 6.44 -29.92 -15.33
C SER A 130 7.23 -29.12 -16.38
N SER A 131 8.34 -28.50 -15.97
CA SER A 131 9.30 -27.89 -16.90
C SER A 131 10.47 -28.85 -17.16
N THR A 132 10.16 -30.01 -17.72
CA THR A 132 11.09 -30.76 -18.57
C THR A 132 10.30 -31.16 -19.80
N SER A 133 10.22 -30.28 -20.79
CA SER A 133 9.95 -30.73 -22.15
C SER A 133 11.12 -31.65 -22.52
N PRO A 134 10.91 -32.93 -22.86
CA PRO A 134 11.93 -33.67 -23.57
C PRO A 134 12.10 -32.95 -24.90
N THR A 135 13.31 -32.49 -25.19
CA THR A 135 13.71 -32.09 -26.54
C THR A 135 13.18 -33.15 -27.51
N PRO A 136 12.39 -32.79 -28.54
CA PRO A 136 11.98 -33.76 -29.54
C PRO A 136 13.26 -34.24 -30.22
N ALA A 137 13.62 -35.49 -29.96
CA ALA A 137 14.70 -36.16 -30.67
C ALA A 137 14.37 -36.03 -32.15
N THR A 138 15.18 -35.23 -32.83
CA THR A 138 15.12 -35.02 -34.27
C THR A 138 15.21 -36.39 -34.93
N ASP A 139 14.14 -36.73 -35.63
CA ASP A 139 14.10 -37.73 -36.68
C ASP A 139 15.27 -37.50 -37.63
N THR A 140 16.29 -38.35 -37.53
CA THR A 140 17.24 -38.60 -38.62
C THR A 140 16.95 -39.98 -39.18
N MET A 141 15.80 -40.11 -39.85
CA MET A 141 15.69 -40.96 -41.01
C MET A 141 16.74 -40.53 -42.04
N GLY A 142 17.78 -41.35 -42.20
CA GLY A 142 18.84 -41.03 -43.14
C GLY A 142 20.01 -42.01 -43.14
N ARG A 143 19.91 -42.98 -44.07
CA ARG A 143 20.98 -43.35 -45.01
C ARG A 143 21.81 -44.60 -44.68
N LYS A 144 21.52 -45.61 -45.52
CA LYS A 144 22.26 -46.84 -45.90
C LYS A 144 21.91 -48.11 -45.14
#